data_AF-A0A7G5GZV1-F1
#
_entry.id   AF-A0A7G5GZV1-F1
#
_cell.length_a   1.000
_cell.length_b   1.000
_cell.length_c   1.000
_cell.angle_alpha   90.00
_cell.angle_beta   90.00
_cell.angle_gamma   90.00
#
_symmetry.space_group_name_H-M   'P 1'
#
loop_
_entity.id
_entity.type
_entity.pdbx_description
1 polymer ?
#
loop_
_entity_poly.entity_id
_entity_poly.type
_entity_poly.pdbx_seq_one_letter_code
_entity_poly.pdbx_strand_id
1 'polypeptide(L)' 'MKPLLSELIAQLEALRQKGTSLLGQVDANHPDAHQIADATESMTNAIDSLKKIGFGLESEISYDD' A
#
# COMPACT_ATOMS: atom_id res chain seq x y z
N MET A 1 13.62 -6.37 10.87
CA MET A 1 12.23 -6.56 10.40
C MET A 1 11.97 -8.04 10.23
N LYS A 2 10.79 -8.56 10.62
CA LYS A 2 10.45 -9.99 10.48
C LYS A 2 10.53 -10.40 8.99
N PRO A 3 11.08 -11.58 8.63
CA PRO A 3 11.25 -11.98 7.22
C PRO A 3 9.95 -11.95 6.42
N LEU A 4 8.88 -12.54 6.96
CA LEU A 4 7.55 -12.55 6.34
C LEU A 4 6.99 -11.15 6.06
N LEU A 5 7.18 -10.23 7.01
CA LEU A 5 6.71 -8.85 6.87
C LEU A 5 7.48 -8.11 5.78
N SER A 6 8.79 -8.38 5.67
CA SER A 6 9.65 -7.78 4.65
C SER A 6 9.28 -8.28 3.26
N GLU A 7 8.99 -9.57 3.12
CA GLU A 7 8.51 -10.19 1.89
C GLU A 7 7.15 -9.62 1.47
N LEU A 8 6.20 -9.51 2.39
CA LEU A 8 4.89 -8.92 2.11
C LEU A 8 4.99 -7.47 1.64
N ILE A 9 5.80 -6.65 2.31
CA ILE A 9 6.05 -5.25 1.89
C ILE A 9 6.63 -5.21 0.48
N ALA A 10 7.61 -6.06 0.16
CA ALA A 10 8.21 -6.10 -1.17
C ALA A 10 7.21 -6.51 -2.26
N GLN A 11 6.35 -7.50 -1.98
CA GLN A 11 5.30 -7.93 -2.92
C GLN A 11 4.26 -6.82 -3.16
N LEU A 12 3.85 -6.11 -2.11
CA LEU A 12 2.94 -4.96 -2.22
C LEU A 12 3.58 -3.79 -2.99
N GLU A 13 4.85 -3.49 -2.75
CA GLU A 13 5.58 -2.46 -3.48
C GLU A 13 5.66 -2.78 -4.98
N ALA A 14 5.90 -4.04 -5.34
CA ALA A 14 5.91 -4.50 -6.72
C ALA A 14 4.52 -4.37 -7.37
N LEU A 15 3.44 -4.72 -6.66
CA LEU A 15 2.08 -4.58 -7.18
C LEU A 15 1.68 -3.11 -7.35
N ARG A 16 2.03 -2.25 -6.39
CA ARG A 16 1.83 -0.80 -6.47
C ARG A 16 2.52 -0.19 -7.69
N GLN A 17 3.76 -0.58 -7.98
CA GLN A 17 4.48 -0.13 -9.18
C GLN A 17 3.76 -0.54 -10.47
N LYS A 18 3.22 -1.77 -10.52
CA LYS A 18 2.42 -2.24 -11.66
C LYS A 18 1.12 -1.43 -11.81
N GLY A 19 0.41 -1.16 -10.71
CA GLY A 19 -0.79 -0.30 -10.72
C GLY A 19 -0.50 1.13 -11.20
N THR A 20 0.59 1.72 -10.71
CA THR A 20 1.04 3.06 -11.16
C THR A 20 1.40 3.08 -12.65
N SER A 21 2.08 2.03 -13.12
CA SER A 21 2.42 1.91 -14.54
C SER A 21 1.17 1.77 -15.42
N LEU A 22 0.16 1.03 -14.94
CA LEU A 22 -1.11 0.88 -15.63
C LEU A 22 -1.87 2.20 -15.70
N LEU A 23 -1.91 2.98 -14.61
CA LEU A 23 -2.51 4.33 -14.61
C LEU A 23 -1.90 5.25 -15.65
N GLY A 24 -0.58 5.18 -15.85
CA GLY A 24 0.10 5.97 -16.88
C GLY A 24 -0.20 5.53 -18.32
N GLN A 25 -0.82 4.36 -18.52
CA GLN A 25 -1.16 3.80 -19.83
C GLN A 25 -2.66 3.87 -20.14
N VAL A 26 -3.51 3.99 -19.12
CA VAL A 26 -4.97 4.07 -19.26
C VAL A 26 -5.39 5.53 -19.44
N ASP A 27 -6.42 5.78 -20.26
CA ASP A 27 -7.03 7.10 -20.39
C ASP A 27 -7.57 7.55 -19.03
N ALA A 28 -7.21 8.77 -18.59
CA ALA A 28 -7.64 9.32 -17.32
C ALA A 28 -9.17 9.46 -17.19
N ASN A 29 -9.91 9.47 -18.31
CA ASN A 29 -11.37 9.52 -18.33
C ASN A 29 -12.01 8.11 -18.30
N HIS A 30 -11.21 7.05 -18.34
CA HIS A 30 -11.73 5.69 -18.25
C HIS A 30 -12.27 5.45 -16.83
N PRO A 31 -13.46 4.86 -16.65
CA PRO A 31 -14.03 4.62 -15.32
C PRO A 31 -13.11 3.80 -14.41
N ASP A 32 -12.37 2.85 -14.98
CA ASP A 32 -11.43 2.01 -14.23
C ASP A 32 -10.15 2.74 -13.83
N ALA A 33 -9.81 3.89 -14.44
CA ALA A 33 -8.61 4.65 -14.06
C ALA A 33 -8.71 5.11 -12.59
N HIS A 34 -9.89 5.56 -12.15
CA HIS A 34 -10.13 5.91 -10.76
C HIS A 34 -9.97 4.71 -9.83
N GLN A 35 -10.52 3.54 -10.21
CA GLN A 35 -10.41 2.33 -9.40
C GLN A 35 -8.96 1.87 -9.23
N ILE A 36 -8.14 1.97 -10.29
CA ILE A 36 -6.72 1.62 -10.22
C ILE A 36 -5.96 2.62 -9.34
N ALA A 37 -6.34 3.91 -9.37
CA ALA A 37 -5.75 4.93 -8.51
C ALA A 37 -6.04 4.64 -7.03
N ASP A 38 -7.31 4.40 -6.69
CA ASP A 38 -7.75 4.08 -5.33
C ASP A 38 -7.08 2.80 -4.79
N ALA A 39 -6.95 1.77 -5.64
CA ALA A 39 -6.25 0.54 -5.30
C ALA A 39 -4.76 0.79 -5.04
N THR A 40 -4.12 1.66 -5.85
CA THR A 40 -2.71 2.02 -5.71
C THR A 40 -2.45 2.84 -4.44
N GLU A 41 -3.35 3.74 -4.09
CA GLU A 41 -3.31 4.48 -2.83
C GLU A 41 -3.50 3.55 -1.63
N SER A 42 -4.48 2.65 -1.69
CA SER A 42 -4.71 1.64 -0.64
C SER A 42 -3.49 0.78 -0.37
N MET A 43 -2.76 0.36 -1.43
CA MET A 43 -1.49 -0.36 -1.30
C MET A 43 -0.42 0.48 -0.61
N THR A 44 -0.34 1.78 -0.89
CA THR A 44 0.61 2.69 -0.25
C THR A 44 0.34 2.78 1.26
N ASN A 45 -0.92 2.98 1.64
CA ASN A 45 -1.34 3.03 3.04
C ASN A 45 -1.06 1.71 3.79
N ALA A 46 -1.28 0.57 3.11
CA ALA A 46 -0.97 -0.75 3.65
C ALA A 46 0.54 -0.94 3.88
N ILE A 47 1.38 -0.55 2.90
CA ILE A 47 2.85 -0.60 3.03
C ILE A 47 3.32 0.23 4.21
N ASP A 48 2.80 1.45 4.37
CA ASP A 48 3.19 2.34 5.46
C ASP A 48 2.78 1.79 6.83
N SER A 49 1.57 1.20 6.92
CA SER A 49 1.10 0.52 8.12
C SER A 49 1.98 -0.68 8.48
N LEU A 50 2.35 -1.50 7.48
CA LEU A 50 3.23 -2.65 7.67
C LEU A 50 4.66 -2.23 8.06
N LYS A 51 5.16 -1.11 7.53
CA LYS A 51 6.44 -0.52 7.95
C LYS A 51 6.39 -0.09 9.42
N LYS A 52 5.31 0.58 9.85
CA LYS A 52 5.13 0.97 11.27
C LYS A 52 5.14 -0.24 12.20
N ILE A 53 4.43 -1.31 11.84
CA ILE A 53 4.47 -2.61 12.53
C ILE A 53 5.91 -3.15 12.58
N GLY A 54 6.62 -3.11 11.45
CA GLY A 54 8.00 -3.61 11.34
C GLY A 54 9.03 -2.86 12.17
N PHE A 55 8.78 -1.57 12.45
CA PHE A 55 9.61 -0.70 13.29
C PHE A 55 9.15 -0.64 14.75
N GLY A 56 8.04 -1.32 15.11
CA GLY A 56 7.49 -1.27 16.48
C GLY A 56 6.90 0.09 16.85
N LEU A 57 6.48 0.89 15.86
CA LEU A 57 5.85 2.21 16.04
C LEU A 57 4.32 2.10 16.18
N GLU A 58 3.83 1.00 16.74
CA GLU A 58 2.40 0.71 16.85
C GLU A 58 1.69 1.52 17.95
N SER A 59 2.44 2.25 18.79
CA SER A 59 1.89 2.95 19.96
C SER A 59 1.52 4.41 19.67
N GLU A 60 0.23 4.66 19.46
CA GLU A 60 -0.52 5.79 20.05
C GLU A 60 -2.05 5.63 19.99
N ILE A 61 -2.58 4.43 19.69
CA ILE A 61 -4.01 4.15 19.89
C ILE A 61 -4.16 3.58 21.30
N SER A 62 -4.43 4.48 22.26
CA SER A 62 -4.95 4.10 23.58
C SER A 62 -6.34 3.50 23.38
N TYR A 63 -6.48 2.19 23.66
CA TYR A 63 -7.79 1.63 23.95
C TYR A 63 -8.05 1.93 25.43
N ASP A 64 -8.74 3.04 25.73
CA ASP A 64 -9.36 3.21 27.05
C ASP A 64 -10.45 2.16 27.20
N ASP A 65 -10.35 1.35 28.26
CA ASP A 65 -11.31 0.34 28.72
C ASP A 65 -12.65 0.95 29.18
#